data_AF-A0A3N4CVX7-F1
#
_entry.id   AF-A0A3N4CVX7-F1
#
_cell.length_a   1.000
_cell.length_b   1.000
_cell.length_c   1.000
_cell.angle_alpha   90.00
_cell.angle_beta   90.00
_cell.angle_gamma   90.00
#
_symmetry.space_group_name_H-M   'P 1'
#
loop_
_entity.id
_entity.type
_entity.pdbx_description
1 polymer ?
#
loop_
_entity_poly.entity_id
_entity_poly.type
_entity_poly.pdbx_seq_one_letter_code
_entity_poly.pdbx_strand_id
1 'polypeptide(L)'
;MSGREPIDETAWAAWVEHVAAALEVDASGVSPRAVHDLTGQVAARYQRPMAPVSAYLWGLAIATHPDRDPGELARVILDALPES
;
A
#
# COMPACT_ATOMS: atom_id res chain seq x y z
N MET A 1 -1.06 -22.60 -13.18
CA MET A 1 -1.18 -21.88 -11.89
C MET A 1 0.06 -21.02 -11.75
N SER A 2 -0.03 -19.72 -12.05
CA SER A 2 1.11 -18.81 -11.83
C SER A 2 1.17 -18.52 -10.34
N GLY A 3 2.05 -19.22 -9.62
CA GLY A 3 2.31 -18.95 -8.22
C GLY A 3 2.90 -17.55 -8.14
N ARG A 4 2.16 -16.61 -7.53
CA ARG A 4 2.67 -15.27 -7.29
C ARG A 4 3.91 -15.44 -6.41
N GLU A 5 5.06 -15.02 -6.92
CA GLU A 5 6.32 -15.11 -6.19
C GLU A 5 6.15 -14.45 -4.81
N PRO A 6 6.64 -15.07 -3.73
CA PRO A 6 6.53 -14.49 -2.39
C PRO A 6 7.11 -13.08 -2.36
N ILE A 7 6.49 -12.19 -1.59
CA ILE A 7 7.06 -10.87 -1.33
C ILE A 7 8.38 -11.08 -0.58
N ASP A 8 9.49 -10.74 -1.22
CA ASP A 8 10.80 -10.68 -0.58
C ASP A 8 11.05 -9.23 -0.13
N GLU A 9 10.61 -8.93 1.10
CA GLU A 9 10.76 -7.61 1.70
C GLU A 9 12.23 -7.18 1.79
N THR A 10 13.15 -8.14 1.97
CA THR A 10 14.58 -7.83 2.11
C THR A 10 15.20 -7.47 0.76
N ALA A 11 14.82 -8.19 -0.31
CA ALA A 11 15.28 -7.86 -1.65
C ALA A 11 14.74 -6.51 -2.15
N TRP A 12 13.53 -6.13 -1.73
CA TRP A 12 12.89 -4.88 -2.19
C TRP A 12 13.23 -3.67 -1.32
N ALA A 13 13.59 -3.86 -0.04
CA ALA A 13 13.96 -2.80 0.88
C ALA A 13 15.05 -1.89 0.31
N ALA A 14 16.13 -2.46 -0.26
CA ALA A 14 17.21 -1.66 -0.84
C ALA A 14 16.76 -0.76 -1.99
N TRP A 15 15.83 -1.24 -2.83
CA TRP A 15 15.27 -0.43 -3.91
C TRP A 15 14.33 0.65 -3.37
N VAL A 16 13.48 0.33 -2.40
CA VAL A 16 12.59 1.29 -1.74
C VAL A 16 13.39 2.40 -1.05
N GLU A 17 14.42 2.05 -0.29
CA GLU A 17 15.34 3.02 0.36
C GLU A 17 16.04 3.91 -0.67
N HIS A 18 16.54 3.33 -1.76
CA HIS A 18 17.19 4.09 -2.83
C HIS A 18 16.25 5.12 -3.47
N VAL A 19 15.04 4.70 -3.84
CA VAL A 19 14.05 5.59 -4.44
C VAL A 19 13.57 6.65 -3.44
N ALA A 20 13.38 6.28 -2.17
CA ALA A 20 12.98 7.21 -1.13
C ALA A 20 14.03 8.29 -0.90
N ALA A 21 15.32 7.91 -0.87
CA ALA A 21 16.42 8.86 -0.80
C ALA A 21 16.44 9.81 -2.02
N ALA A 22 16.21 9.29 -3.23
CA ALA A 22 16.16 10.12 -4.45
C ALA A 22 14.95 11.07 -4.50
N LEU A 23 13.84 10.71 -3.85
CA LEU A 23 12.63 11.52 -3.72
C LEU A 23 12.63 12.42 -2.47
N GLU A 24 13.66 12.33 -1.64
CA GLU A 24 13.77 13.03 -0.36
C GLU A 24 12.58 12.74 0.60
N VAL A 25 12.10 11.49 0.62
CA VAL A 25 11.00 11.05 1.49
C VAL A 25 11.46 10.05 2.54
N ASP A 26 10.85 10.10 3.72
CA ASP A 26 11.05 9.08 4.74
C ASP A 26 10.31 7.79 4.38
N ALA A 27 11.07 6.71 4.18
CA ALA A 27 10.54 5.38 3.89
C ALA A 27 10.27 4.53 5.14
N SER A 28 10.56 5.02 6.35
CA SER A 28 10.39 4.25 7.59
C SER A 28 8.96 3.72 7.80
N GLY A 29 7.96 4.38 7.21
CA GLY A 29 6.55 3.96 7.19
C GLY A 29 6.10 3.13 5.98
N VAL A 30 6.97 2.87 4.99
CA VAL A 30 6.60 2.17 3.76
C VAL A 30 6.75 0.66 3.94
N SER A 31 5.62 -0.05 4.01
CA SER A 31 5.60 -1.53 3.98
C SER A 31 5.09 -2.03 2.62
N PRO A 32 5.95 -2.62 1.77
CA PRO A 32 5.52 -3.21 0.49
C PRO A 32 4.44 -4.28 0.67
N ARG A 33 4.51 -5.05 1.75
CA ARG A 33 3.50 -6.06 2.11
C ARG A 33 2.15 -5.42 2.45
N ALA A 34 2.13 -4.35 3.23
CA ALA A 34 0.87 -3.66 3.55
C ALA A 34 0.24 -3.02 2.29
N VAL A 35 1.05 -2.42 1.41
CA VAL A 35 0.59 -1.91 0.10
C VAL A 35 0.00 -3.05 -0.73
N HIS A 36 0.68 -4.19 -0.82
CA HIS A 36 0.20 -5.35 -1.58
C HIS A 36 -1.09 -5.93 -1.00
N ASP A 37 -1.18 -6.10 0.32
CA ASP A 37 -2.37 -6.63 1.00
C ASP A 37 -3.60 -5.71 0.78
N LEU A 38 -3.44 -4.39 0.93
CA LEU A 38 -4.49 -3.41 0.65
C LEU A 38 -4.95 -3.50 -0.82
N THR A 39 -4.01 -3.37 -1.75
CA THR A 39 -4.32 -3.33 -3.18
C THR A 39 -4.87 -4.65 -3.71
N GLY A 40 -4.45 -5.79 -3.16
CA GLY A 40 -4.99 -7.10 -3.46
C GLY A 40 -6.46 -7.25 -3.07
N GLN A 41 -6.82 -6.73 -1.89
CA GLN A 41 -8.20 -6.72 -1.43
C GLN A 41 -9.11 -5.82 -2.26
N VAL A 42 -8.62 -4.64 -2.65
CA VAL A 42 -9.35 -3.72 -3.54
C VAL A 42 -9.53 -4.34 -4.93
N ALA A 43 -8.47 -4.92 -5.50
CA ALA A 43 -8.54 -5.58 -6.81
C ALA A 43 -9.48 -6.79 -6.83
N ALA A 44 -9.67 -7.47 -5.69
CA ALA A 44 -10.55 -8.63 -5.59
C ALA A 44 -12.04 -8.25 -5.50
N ARG A 45 -12.37 -7.06 -4.99
CA ARG A 45 -13.75 -6.64 -4.67
C ARG A 45 -14.26 -5.49 -5.52
N TYR A 46 -13.38 -4.87 -6.29
CA TYR A 46 -13.72 -3.73 -7.14
C TYR A 46 -12.99 -3.80 -8.49
N GLN A 47 -13.00 -2.70 -9.25
CA GLN A 47 -12.37 -2.68 -10.56
C GLN A 47 -10.84 -2.63 -10.43
N ARG A 48 -10.12 -3.40 -11.26
CA ARG A 48 -8.64 -3.51 -11.23
C ARG A 48 -7.88 -2.17 -11.23
N PRO A 49 -8.31 -1.11 -11.94
CA PRO A 49 -7.65 0.20 -11.87
C PRO A 49 -7.65 0.84 -10.47
N MET A 50 -8.51 0.39 -9.57
CA MET A 50 -8.68 1.01 -8.25
C MET A 50 -7.64 0.53 -7.23
N ALA A 51 -6.94 -0.57 -7.51
CA ALA A 51 -5.80 -0.99 -6.71
C ALA A 51 -4.72 0.11 -6.62
N PRO A 52 -4.11 0.60 -7.71
CA PRO A 52 -3.13 1.68 -7.60
C PRO A 52 -3.73 2.99 -7.05
N VAL A 53 -4.99 3.31 -7.35
CA VAL A 53 -5.67 4.49 -6.79
C VAL A 53 -5.78 4.39 -5.26
N SER A 54 -6.13 3.22 -4.73
CA SER A 54 -6.24 2.99 -3.29
C SER A 54 -4.89 3.11 -2.58
N ALA A 55 -3.81 2.60 -3.17
CA ALA A 55 -2.46 2.78 -2.63
C ALA A 55 -2.04 4.25 -2.60
N TYR A 56 -2.36 5.00 -3.66
CA TYR A 56 -2.07 6.43 -3.73
C TYR A 56 -2.85 7.23 -2.67
N LEU A 57 -4.15 6.99 -2.54
CA LEU A 57 -4.99 7.61 -1.51
C LEU A 57 -4.51 7.26 -0.09
N TRP A 58 -4.10 6.03 0.14
CA TRP A 58 -3.55 5.60 1.43
C TRP A 58 -2.26 6.34 1.77
N GLY A 59 -1.33 6.46 0.82
CA GLY A 59 -0.11 7.26 0.99
C GLY A 59 -0.40 8.73 1.29
N LEU A 60 -1.36 9.35 0.59
CA LEU A 60 -1.81 10.71 0.88
C LEU A 60 -2.41 10.84 2.28
N ALA A 61 -3.20 9.87 2.72
CA ALA A 61 -3.81 9.88 4.04
C ALA A 61 -2.76 9.80 5.16
N ILE A 62 -1.74 8.93 5.01
CA ILE A 62 -0.63 8.82 5.96
C ILE A 62 0.14 10.15 6.04
N ALA A 63 0.48 10.75 4.90
CA ALA A 63 1.18 12.03 4.86
C ALA A 63 0.35 13.19 5.47
N THR A 64 -0.97 13.15 5.30
CA THR A 64 -1.89 14.17 5.85
C THR A 64 -2.13 13.98 7.35
N HIS A 65 -2.00 12.75 7.86
CA HIS A 65 -2.34 12.37 9.23
C HIS A 65 -1.20 11.56 9.88
N PRO A 66 -0.04 12.20 10.16
CA PRO A 66 1.15 11.50 10.67
C PRO A 66 0.93 10.83 12.03
N ASP A 67 -0.02 11.31 12.83
CA ASP A 67 -0.34 10.75 14.16
C ASP A 67 -1.33 9.58 14.12
N ARG A 68 -1.87 9.23 12.94
CA ARG A 68 -2.84 8.14 12.79
C ARG A 68 -2.17 6.84 12.39
N ASP A 69 -2.68 5.74 12.93
CA ASP A 69 -2.20 4.40 12.56
C ASP A 69 -2.47 4.11 11.07
N PRO A 70 -1.44 3.74 10.27
CA PRO A 70 -1.62 3.39 8.87
C PRO A 70 -2.61 2.25 8.64
N GLY A 71 -2.71 1.29 9.57
CA GLY A 71 -3.65 0.17 9.51
C GLY A 71 -5.11 0.61 9.67
N GLU A 72 -5.38 1.59 10.54
CA GLU A 72 -6.70 2.23 10.64
C GLU A 72 -7.06 2.98 9.35
N LEU A 73 -6.12 3.71 8.76
CA LEU A 73 -6.34 4.41 7.49
C LEU A 73 -6.61 3.43 6.34
N ALA A 74 -5.91 2.29 6.29
CA ALA A 74 -6.19 1.23 5.34
C ALA A 74 -7.58 0.62 5.54
N ARG A 75 -8.04 0.48 6.79
CA ARG A 75 -9.37 -0.05 7.11
C ARG A 75 -10.49 0.83 6.60
N VAL A 76 -10.35 2.15 6.70
CA VAL A 76 -11.31 3.11 6.11
C VAL A 76 -11.51 2.87 4.61
N ILE A 77 -10.43 2.58 3.87
CA ILE A 77 -10.50 2.28 2.44
C ILE A 77 -11.23 0.95 2.20
N LEU A 78 -10.92 -0.08 2.98
CA LEU A 78 -11.52 -1.41 2.83
C LEU A 78 -13.00 -1.42 3.20
N ASP A 79 -13.40 -0.70 4.25
CA ASP A 79 -14.78 -0.60 4.70
C ASP A 79 -15.66 0.20 3.71
N ALA A 80 -15.04 1.01 2.84
CA ALA A 80 -15.72 1.75 1.78
C ALA A 80 -15.92 0.95 0.48
N LEU A 81 -15.41 -0.29 0.40
CA LEU A 81 -15.63 -1.15 -0.76
C LEU A 81 -17.12 -1.53 -0.87
N PRO A 82 -17.66 -1.65 -2.11
CA PRO A 82 -19.04 -2.07 -2.28
C PRO A 82 -19.27 -3.46 -1.70
N GLU A 83 -20.45 -3.66 -1.12
CA GLU A 83 -20.92 -4.99 -0.71
C GLU A 83 -20.99 -5.92 -1.93
N SER A 84 -20.68 -7.19 -1.71
CA SER A 84 -20.65 -8.23 -2.76
C SER A 84 -22.03 -8.71 -3.17
#